data_AF-A0A2U0D7Q0-F1
#
_entry.id   AF-A0A2U0D7Q0-F1
#
_cell.length_a   1.000
_cell.length_b   1.000
_cell.length_c   1.000
_cell.angle_alpha   90.00
_cell.angle_beta   90.00
_cell.angle_gamma   90.00
#
_symmetry.space_group_name_H-M   'P 1'
#
loop_
_entity.id
_entity.type
_entity.pdbx_description
1 polymer ?
#
loop_
_entity_poly.entity_id
_entity_poly.type
_entity_poly.pdbx_seq_one_letter_code
_entity_poly.pdbx_strand_id
1 'polypeptide(L)'
;MQDFVKFILQYFKDHPTHVWQDFYDAYLATPCEELKNLYKPAKANIKPSITTLQGKLSEPNENGKNLVKDQNGVYSSPDLPVGTDLQITIKVGNEYYGSIHTHPYPGAVPMFSWTDVFTLQRFYQDTYNTNLKDVVIILVCKDDNGVKQTYALKIDNPNMLYDAIVHDSTNNVPNLNNDTTIEEITSKMDEKLTLLYYQKKPNREGTFLERFANFGISLYKADEDLTTWNKLILENGIVKPIPCN
;
A
#
# COMPACT_ATOMS: atom_id res chain seq x y z
N MET A 1 13.76 -14.45 -15.11
CA MET A 1 13.79 -15.83 -14.58
C MET A 1 15.19 -16.25 -14.12
N GLN A 2 16.26 -15.98 -14.90
CA GLN A 2 17.65 -16.28 -14.49
C GLN A 2 18.11 -15.58 -13.20
N ASP A 3 17.64 -14.36 -12.91
CA ASP A 3 18.12 -13.59 -11.75
C ASP A 3 17.48 -14.01 -10.42
N PHE A 4 16.26 -14.53 -10.45
CA PHE A 4 15.58 -15.04 -9.25
C PHE A 4 16.22 -16.34 -8.75
N VAL A 5 16.62 -17.22 -9.67
CA VAL A 5 17.35 -18.46 -9.32
C VAL A 5 18.72 -18.13 -8.72
N LYS A 6 19.43 -17.14 -9.29
CA LYS A 6 20.71 -16.67 -8.71
C LYS A 6 20.53 -16.08 -7.32
N PHE A 7 19.46 -15.33 -7.09
CA PHE A 7 19.13 -14.76 -5.79
C PHE A 7 18.86 -15.84 -4.73
N ILE A 8 18.03 -16.85 -5.06
CA ILE A 8 17.78 -18.00 -4.17
C ILE A 8 19.09 -18.72 -3.83
N LEU A 9 19.91 -19.00 -4.85
CA LEU A 9 21.18 -19.70 -4.67
C LEU A 9 22.16 -18.89 -3.81
N GLN A 10 22.18 -17.56 -3.99
CA GLN A 10 23.01 -16.67 -3.19
C GLN A 10 22.53 -16.64 -1.73
N TYR A 11 21.22 -16.62 -1.48
CA TYR A 11 20.67 -16.69 -0.12
C TYR A 11 21.09 -17.97 0.62
N PHE A 12 20.90 -19.15 0.02
CA PHE A 12 21.29 -20.40 0.67
C PHE A 12 22.81 -20.56 0.81
N LYS A 13 23.58 -19.86 -0.04
CA LYS A 13 25.03 -19.78 0.09
C LYS A 13 25.45 -18.91 1.28
N ASP A 14 24.76 -17.79 1.50
CA ASP A 14 25.03 -16.87 2.60
C ASP A 14 24.45 -17.37 3.94
N HIS A 15 23.44 -18.24 3.88
CA HIS A 15 22.76 -18.82 5.03
C HIS A 15 22.70 -20.36 4.96
N PRO A 16 23.83 -21.06 5.15
CA PRO A 16 23.95 -22.49 4.89
C PRO A 16 23.14 -23.38 5.85
N THR A 17 22.68 -22.85 6.97
CA THR A 17 21.82 -23.56 7.93
C THR A 17 20.33 -23.31 7.71
N HIS A 18 19.97 -22.39 6.82
CA HIS A 18 18.58 -22.05 6.54
C HIS A 18 17.96 -23.08 5.60
N VAL A 19 16.72 -23.48 5.90
CA VAL A 19 15.91 -24.35 5.05
C VAL A 19 14.99 -23.53 4.15
N TRP A 20 14.26 -24.19 3.25
CA TRP A 20 13.25 -23.53 2.41
C TRP A 20 12.21 -22.76 3.21
N GLN A 21 11.84 -23.23 4.40
CA GLN A 21 10.95 -22.48 5.29
C GLN A 21 11.61 -21.20 5.80
N ASP A 22 12.91 -21.19 6.09
CA ASP A 22 13.62 -19.97 6.50
C ASP A 22 13.78 -19.00 5.33
N PHE A 23 14.05 -19.49 4.10
CA PHE A 23 14.01 -18.67 2.89
C PHE A 23 12.61 -18.10 2.66
N TYR A 24 11.59 -18.94 2.86
CA TYR A 24 10.21 -18.52 2.77
C TYR A 24 9.94 -17.45 3.82
N ASP A 25 10.13 -17.69 5.10
CA ASP A 25 9.86 -16.73 6.17
C ASP A 25 10.73 -15.45 6.09
N ALA A 26 11.93 -15.52 5.49
CA ALA A 26 12.81 -14.37 5.36
C ALA A 26 12.60 -13.57 4.06
N TYR A 27 12.13 -14.20 2.98
CA TYR A 27 12.09 -13.61 1.63
C TYR A 27 10.84 -13.94 0.79
N LEU A 28 10.05 -14.94 1.18
CA LEU A 28 8.76 -15.30 0.58
C LEU A 28 7.57 -15.22 1.57
N ALA A 29 7.76 -14.67 2.77
CA ALA A 29 6.73 -14.59 3.79
C ALA A 29 5.55 -13.92 3.11
N THR A 30 4.38 -14.57 3.17
CA THR A 30 3.29 -14.06 2.35
C THR A 30 2.94 -12.67 2.84
N PRO A 31 2.49 -11.76 1.96
CA PRO A 31 2.08 -10.43 2.39
C PRO A 31 1.07 -10.45 3.56
N CYS A 32 0.29 -11.53 3.69
CA CYS A 32 -0.54 -11.84 4.85
C CYS A 32 0.23 -11.92 6.19
N GLU A 33 1.32 -12.66 6.24
CA GLU A 33 2.15 -12.80 7.46
C GLU A 33 2.85 -11.49 7.81
N GLU A 34 3.31 -10.76 6.80
CA GLU A 34 3.90 -9.43 6.95
C GLU A 34 2.90 -8.44 7.55
N LEU A 35 1.68 -8.39 7.02
CA LEU A 35 0.60 -7.56 7.55
C LEU A 35 0.21 -7.93 8.99
N LYS A 36 0.15 -9.24 9.31
CA LYS A 36 -0.08 -9.72 10.68
C LYS A 36 1.03 -9.29 11.63
N ASN A 37 2.27 -9.27 11.16
CA ASN A 37 3.43 -8.82 11.93
C ASN A 37 3.36 -7.32 12.26
N LEU A 38 2.69 -6.49 11.44
CA LEU A 38 2.55 -5.06 11.72
C LEU A 38 1.76 -4.78 13.01
N TYR A 39 0.86 -5.67 13.43
CA TYR A 39 0.11 -5.54 14.69
C TYR A 39 0.89 -5.99 15.92
N LYS A 40 2.04 -6.65 15.78
CA LYS A 40 2.78 -7.19 16.92
C LYS A 40 3.47 -6.07 17.71
N PRO A 41 3.37 -6.05 19.05
CA PRO A 41 4.06 -5.06 19.90
C PRO A 41 5.58 -5.03 19.72
N ALA A 42 6.21 -6.18 19.44
CA ALA A 42 7.64 -6.30 19.19
C ALA A 42 8.07 -5.91 17.75
N LYS A 43 7.13 -5.40 16.94
CA LYS A 43 7.32 -4.94 15.56
C LYS A 43 6.78 -3.51 15.45
N ALA A 44 6.10 -3.20 14.36
CA ALA A 44 5.58 -1.86 14.10
C ALA A 44 4.46 -1.42 15.07
N ASN A 45 3.71 -2.38 15.64
CA ASN A 45 2.57 -2.12 16.53
C ASN A 45 1.62 -1.03 15.98
N ILE A 46 1.15 -1.17 14.74
CA ILE A 46 0.43 -0.09 14.05
C ILE A 46 -1.02 0.11 14.50
N LYS A 47 -1.57 -0.78 15.34
CA LYS A 47 -2.97 -0.73 15.77
C LYS A 47 -3.35 0.61 16.43
N PRO A 48 -2.57 1.17 17.38
CA PRO A 48 -2.86 2.50 17.93
C PRO A 48 -2.82 3.62 16.89
N SER A 49 -1.92 3.52 15.89
CA SER A 49 -1.82 4.48 14.79
C SER A 49 -3.09 4.47 13.92
N ILE A 50 -3.59 3.28 13.57
CA ILE A 50 -4.86 3.12 12.83
C ILE A 50 -6.03 3.65 13.65
N THR A 51 -6.15 3.25 14.93
CA THR A 51 -7.24 3.69 15.81
C THR A 51 -7.26 5.22 15.98
N THR A 52 -6.08 5.84 16.08
CA THR A 52 -5.96 7.32 16.13
C THR A 52 -6.52 7.94 14.85
N LEU A 53 -6.13 7.44 13.68
CA LEU A 53 -6.59 7.97 12.39
C LEU A 53 -8.07 7.69 12.12
N GLN A 54 -8.61 6.56 12.59
CA GLN A 54 -10.05 6.28 12.57
C GLN A 54 -10.86 7.33 13.35
N GLY A 55 -10.26 7.96 14.37
CA GLY A 55 -10.85 9.06 15.13
C GLY A 55 -10.88 10.40 14.38
N LYS A 56 -10.11 10.53 13.30
CA LYS A 56 -9.95 11.77 12.52
C LYS A 56 -10.73 11.79 11.20
N LEU A 57 -11.52 10.75 10.90
CA LEU A 57 -12.24 10.61 9.63
C LEU A 57 -13.28 11.69 9.34
N SER A 58 -13.70 12.47 10.34
CA SER A 58 -14.59 13.63 10.17
C SER A 58 -13.86 14.95 10.01
N GLU A 59 -12.53 14.97 10.11
CA GLU A 59 -11.74 16.16 9.82
C GLU A 59 -11.75 16.43 8.31
N PRO A 60 -11.77 17.70 7.87
CA PRO A 60 -11.92 18.03 6.45
C PRO A 60 -10.69 17.69 5.61
N ASN A 61 -9.52 17.58 6.24
CA ASN A 61 -8.25 17.31 5.58
C ASN A 61 -7.73 15.92 5.93
N GLU A 62 -6.89 15.38 5.04
CA GLU A 62 -6.22 14.12 5.31
C GLU A 62 -5.25 14.24 6.48
N ASN A 63 -5.26 13.20 7.30
CA ASN A 63 -4.29 12.97 8.34
C ASN A 63 -3.52 11.69 8.01
N GLY A 64 -2.28 11.61 8.47
CA GLY A 64 -1.51 10.41 8.28
C GLY A 64 -0.33 10.29 9.21
N LYS A 65 0.33 9.14 9.11
CA LYS A 65 1.54 8.77 9.82
C LYS A 65 2.46 8.10 8.83
N ASN A 66 3.75 8.42 8.90
CA ASN A 66 4.76 7.58 8.25
C ASN A 66 5.01 6.34 9.08
N LEU A 67 5.43 5.26 8.43
CA LEU A 67 5.94 4.06 9.06
C LEU A 67 7.44 3.98 8.83
N VAL A 68 8.18 4.00 9.94
CA VAL A 68 9.63 4.14 9.95
C VAL A 68 10.26 2.96 10.65
N LYS A 69 11.35 2.44 10.08
CA LYS A 69 12.21 1.43 10.68
C LYS A 69 13.66 1.81 10.42
N ASP A 70 14.36 2.16 11.49
CA ASP A 70 15.76 2.57 11.40
C ASP A 70 16.71 1.37 11.11
N GLN A 71 18.00 1.66 10.91
CA GLN A 71 19.01 0.62 10.64
C GLN A 71 19.24 -0.35 11.81
N ASN A 72 18.82 0.03 13.03
CA ASN A 72 18.86 -0.84 14.21
C ASN A 72 17.60 -1.71 14.33
N GLY A 73 16.64 -1.57 13.41
CA GLY A 73 15.38 -2.29 13.42
C GLY A 73 14.34 -1.71 14.39
N VAL A 74 14.52 -0.48 14.86
CA VAL A 74 13.57 0.21 15.74
C VAL A 74 12.45 0.82 14.92
N TYR A 75 11.21 0.48 15.28
CA TYR A 75 10.01 0.98 14.60
C TYR A 75 9.48 2.26 15.23
N SER A 76 8.96 3.17 14.41
CA SER A 76 8.17 4.32 14.87
C SER A 76 7.10 4.72 13.87
N SER A 77 6.13 5.53 14.31
CA SER A 77 5.03 6.02 13.47
C SER A 77 4.77 7.52 13.67
N PRO A 78 5.71 8.40 13.25
CA PRO A 78 5.56 9.83 13.42
C PRO A 78 4.38 10.37 12.60
N ASP A 79 3.69 11.36 13.16
CA ASP A 79 2.61 12.07 12.47
C ASP A 79 3.15 12.83 11.25
N LEU A 80 2.37 12.79 10.17
CA LEU A 80 2.54 13.67 9.03
C LEU A 80 1.88 15.02 9.33
N PRO A 81 2.43 16.14 8.82
CA PRO A 81 1.70 17.40 8.80
C PRO A 81 0.32 17.19 8.16
N VAL A 82 -0.71 17.86 8.71
CA VAL A 82 -2.06 17.79 8.17
C VAL A 82 -2.04 18.22 6.70
N GLY A 83 -2.73 17.45 5.87
CA GLY A 83 -2.81 17.68 4.44
C GLY A 83 -3.59 18.95 4.05
N THR A 84 -3.59 19.24 2.75
CA THR A 84 -4.40 20.28 2.12
C THR A 84 -5.16 19.65 0.94
N ASP A 85 -6.40 20.10 0.69
CA ASP A 85 -7.19 19.69 -0.48
C ASP A 85 -7.33 18.17 -0.68
N LEU A 86 -7.59 17.44 0.41
CA LEU A 86 -7.71 15.97 0.41
C LEU A 86 -6.43 15.25 -0.07
N GLN A 87 -5.26 15.87 0.16
CA GLN A 87 -3.97 15.27 -0.12
C GLN A 87 -3.03 15.44 1.05
N ILE A 88 -2.18 14.44 1.30
CA ILE A 88 -1.13 14.51 2.31
C ILE A 88 0.23 14.17 1.70
N THR A 89 1.26 14.95 2.05
CA THR A 89 2.62 14.67 1.60
C THR A 89 3.24 13.57 2.44
N ILE A 90 3.27 12.36 1.89
CA ILE A 90 3.93 11.19 2.48
C ILE A 90 5.44 11.30 2.25
N LYS A 91 6.24 10.99 3.29
CA LYS A 91 7.71 11.00 3.16
C LYS A 91 8.20 9.62 2.73
N VAL A 92 9.11 9.60 1.76
CA VAL A 92 9.79 8.39 1.26
C VAL A 92 11.30 8.51 1.47
N GLY A 93 12.03 7.40 1.35
CA GLY A 93 13.48 7.33 1.56
C GLY A 93 13.88 6.33 2.63
N ASN A 94 15.17 5.98 2.66
CA ASN A 94 15.90 5.25 3.70
C ASN A 94 15.04 4.53 4.77
N GLU A 95 14.77 5.17 5.92
CA GLU A 95 14.06 4.53 7.02
C GLU A 95 12.54 4.38 6.83
N TYR A 96 11.95 5.04 5.84
CA TYR A 96 10.52 5.02 5.56
C TYR A 96 10.17 3.79 4.73
N TYR A 97 9.32 2.92 5.28
CA TYR A 97 8.86 1.72 4.58
C TYR A 97 7.37 1.79 4.23
N GLY A 98 6.62 2.73 4.79
CA GLY A 98 5.21 2.81 4.52
C GLY A 98 4.53 4.03 5.11
N SER A 99 3.21 4.06 5.00
CA SER A 99 2.39 5.11 5.59
C SER A 99 0.99 4.58 5.93
N ILE A 100 0.33 5.30 6.84
CA ILE A 100 -1.08 5.15 7.14
C ILE A 100 -1.71 6.52 6.93
N HIS A 101 -2.73 6.65 6.11
CA HIS A 101 -3.41 7.93 5.91
C HIS A 101 -4.93 7.76 5.88
N THR A 102 -5.64 8.87 6.02
CA THR A 102 -7.10 8.92 5.99
C THR A 102 -7.60 9.50 4.69
N HIS A 103 -8.67 8.94 4.15
CA HIS A 103 -9.56 9.67 3.23
C HIS A 103 -10.75 10.25 4.03
N PRO A 104 -10.87 11.59 4.15
CA PRO A 104 -11.95 12.26 4.87
C PRO A 104 -13.36 11.88 4.42
N TYR A 105 -14.29 11.82 5.37
CA TYR A 105 -15.70 11.58 5.11
C TYR A 105 -16.59 12.67 5.74
N PRO A 106 -17.48 13.31 4.95
CA PRO A 106 -17.65 13.15 3.49
C PRO A 106 -16.56 13.91 2.70
N GLY A 107 -16.27 13.48 1.47
CA GLY A 107 -15.46 14.28 0.53
C GLY A 107 -14.53 13.46 -0.35
N ALA A 108 -13.71 12.61 0.26
CA ALA A 108 -12.76 11.77 -0.47
C ALA A 108 -13.39 10.44 -0.91
N VAL A 109 -12.87 9.86 -1.99
CA VAL A 109 -13.26 8.51 -2.42
C VAL A 109 -12.66 7.50 -1.45
N PRO A 110 -13.42 6.63 -0.77
CA PRO A 110 -12.90 5.69 0.23
C PRO A 110 -12.26 4.45 -0.41
N MET A 111 -11.26 4.67 -1.25
CA MET A 111 -10.38 3.67 -1.84
C MET A 111 -9.08 4.35 -2.29
N PHE A 112 -8.01 3.58 -2.42
CA PHE A 112 -6.71 4.10 -2.83
C PHE A 112 -6.76 4.84 -4.17
N SER A 113 -6.01 5.93 -4.23
CA SER A 113 -5.72 6.73 -5.43
C SER A 113 -4.63 6.07 -6.29
N TRP A 114 -4.33 6.65 -7.44
CA TRP A 114 -3.18 6.21 -8.25
C TRP A 114 -1.87 6.66 -7.58
N THR A 115 -1.87 7.86 -6.99
CA THR A 115 -0.76 8.39 -6.20
C THR A 115 -0.38 7.48 -5.03
N ASP A 116 -1.34 6.80 -4.39
CA ASP A 116 -1.06 5.80 -3.36
C ASP A 116 -0.26 4.62 -3.89
N VAL A 117 -0.65 4.09 -5.06
CA VAL A 117 0.04 2.99 -5.73
C VAL A 117 1.44 3.41 -6.19
N PHE A 118 1.58 4.64 -6.71
CA PHE A 118 2.88 5.23 -7.04
C PHE A 118 3.76 5.42 -5.80
N THR A 119 3.19 5.86 -4.69
CA THR A 119 3.91 6.05 -3.43
C THR A 119 4.37 4.71 -2.84
N LEU A 120 3.57 3.65 -2.98
CA LEU A 120 3.97 2.29 -2.62
C LEU A 120 5.22 1.82 -3.39
N GLN A 121 5.29 2.10 -4.69
CA GLN A 121 6.49 1.84 -5.50
C GLN A 121 7.69 2.63 -4.98
N ARG A 122 7.49 3.92 -4.67
CA ARG A 122 8.57 4.79 -4.15
C ARG A 122 9.13 4.29 -2.82
N PHE A 123 8.28 3.81 -1.91
CA PHE A 123 8.75 3.16 -0.69
C PHE A 123 9.69 1.98 -1.00
N TYR A 124 9.30 1.11 -1.92
CA TYR A 124 10.13 -0.04 -2.28
C TYR A 124 11.47 0.36 -2.91
N GLN A 125 11.51 1.41 -3.73
CA GLN A 125 12.74 1.85 -4.39
C GLN A 125 13.72 2.56 -3.47
N ASP A 126 13.19 3.34 -2.52
CA ASP A 126 14.01 4.29 -1.78
C ASP A 126 14.33 3.84 -0.34
N THR A 127 13.62 2.83 0.19
CA THR A 127 13.83 2.34 1.56
C THR A 127 15.09 1.48 1.69
N TYR A 128 15.56 1.26 2.92
CA TYR A 128 16.64 0.31 3.17
C TYR A 128 16.27 -1.11 2.74
N ASN A 129 17.22 -1.87 2.19
CA ASN A 129 17.00 -3.27 1.80
C ASN A 129 16.38 -4.14 2.90
N THR A 130 16.71 -3.86 4.17
CA THR A 130 16.17 -4.55 5.36
C THR A 130 14.70 -4.27 5.64
N ASN A 131 14.10 -3.31 4.93
CA ASN A 131 12.74 -2.83 5.08
C ASN A 131 11.84 -3.23 3.89
N LEU A 132 12.38 -3.77 2.81
CA LEU A 132 11.61 -4.09 1.58
C LEU A 132 10.39 -4.98 1.85
N LYS A 133 10.53 -5.95 2.76
CA LYS A 133 9.42 -6.82 3.17
C LYS A 133 8.35 -6.12 4.00
N ASP A 134 8.71 -5.04 4.69
CA ASP A 134 7.78 -4.29 5.51
C ASP A 134 6.95 -3.30 4.68
N VAL A 135 7.31 -3.09 3.40
CA VAL A 135 6.70 -2.06 2.54
C VAL A 135 5.18 -2.20 2.43
N VAL A 136 4.46 -1.13 2.77
CA VAL A 136 2.99 -1.11 2.86
C VAL A 136 2.44 0.32 2.77
N ILE A 137 1.26 0.48 2.19
CA ILE A 137 0.44 1.67 2.39
C ILE A 137 -0.91 1.25 2.96
N ILE A 138 -1.38 1.97 3.98
CA ILE A 138 -2.63 1.66 4.69
C ILE A 138 -3.57 2.86 4.58
N LEU A 139 -4.79 2.59 4.14
CA LEU A 139 -5.85 3.59 4.03
C LEU A 139 -6.89 3.35 5.11
N VAL A 140 -7.24 4.40 5.83
CA VAL A 140 -8.36 4.45 6.78
C VAL A 140 -9.44 5.35 6.19
N CYS A 141 -10.67 4.87 6.06
CA CYS A 141 -11.75 5.65 5.45
C CYS A 141 -13.12 5.24 5.99
N LYS A 142 -14.19 5.87 5.49
CA LYS A 142 -15.56 5.37 5.63
C LYS A 142 -16.12 5.01 4.28
N ASP A 143 -16.77 3.86 4.15
CA ASP A 143 -17.47 3.51 2.91
C ASP A 143 -18.71 4.39 2.66
N ASP A 144 -19.43 4.10 1.57
CA ASP A 144 -20.65 4.85 1.21
C ASP A 144 -21.77 4.81 2.26
N ASN A 145 -21.75 3.81 3.15
CA ASN A 145 -22.70 3.67 4.24
C ASN A 145 -22.19 4.31 5.55
N GLY A 146 -21.02 4.97 5.52
CA GLY A 146 -20.40 5.58 6.69
C GLY A 146 -19.70 4.60 7.62
N VAL A 147 -19.54 3.33 7.22
CA VAL A 147 -18.87 2.30 8.02
C VAL A 147 -17.36 2.45 7.85
N LYS A 148 -16.63 2.40 8.97
CA LYS A 148 -15.16 2.51 8.95
C LYS A 148 -14.56 1.33 8.21
N GLN A 149 -13.61 1.63 7.35
CA GLN A 149 -12.84 0.63 6.61
C GLN A 149 -11.35 0.87 6.84
N THR A 150 -10.57 -0.20 6.79
CA THR A 150 -9.11 -0.13 6.83
C THR A 150 -8.56 -1.10 5.79
N TYR A 151 -7.86 -0.55 4.80
CA TYR A 151 -7.28 -1.30 3.70
C TYR A 151 -5.75 -1.21 3.74
N ALA A 152 -5.09 -2.19 3.14
CA ALA A 152 -3.65 -2.15 2.92
C ALA A 152 -3.31 -2.59 1.50
N LEU A 153 -2.25 -2.02 0.93
CA LEU A 153 -1.62 -2.52 -0.29
C LEU A 153 -0.28 -3.15 0.04
N LYS A 154 -0.01 -4.29 -0.58
CA LYS A 154 1.28 -4.96 -0.56
C LYS A 154 1.75 -5.25 -1.98
N ILE A 155 3.06 -5.26 -2.15
CA ILE A 155 3.71 -5.56 -3.43
C ILE A 155 3.90 -7.07 -3.51
N ASP A 156 3.31 -7.69 -4.54
CA ASP A 156 3.52 -9.10 -4.87
C ASP A 156 4.69 -9.27 -5.84
N ASN A 157 4.86 -8.30 -6.75
CA ASN A 157 5.94 -8.29 -7.74
C ASN A 157 6.40 -6.84 -8.04
N PRO A 158 7.56 -6.41 -7.52
CA PRO A 158 8.03 -5.03 -7.66
C PRO A 158 8.38 -4.65 -9.09
N ASN A 159 8.83 -5.60 -9.92
CA ASN A 159 9.14 -5.32 -11.33
C ASN A 159 7.84 -5.10 -12.12
N MET A 160 6.81 -5.91 -11.88
CA MET A 160 5.50 -5.70 -12.49
C MET A 160 4.88 -4.36 -12.07
N LEU A 161 5.04 -3.97 -10.80
CA LEU A 161 4.57 -2.67 -10.32
C LEU A 161 5.29 -1.52 -11.03
N TYR A 162 6.62 -1.61 -11.14
CA TYR A 162 7.40 -0.60 -11.84
C TYR A 162 6.98 -0.48 -13.32
N ASP A 163 6.94 -1.59 -14.04
CA ASP A 163 6.58 -1.61 -15.46
C ASP A 163 5.15 -1.12 -15.68
N ALA A 164 4.22 -1.52 -14.82
CA ALA A 164 2.82 -1.09 -14.89
C ALA A 164 2.69 0.42 -14.65
N ILE A 165 3.36 1.00 -13.66
CA ILE A 165 3.31 2.46 -13.42
C ILE A 165 3.88 3.25 -14.60
N VAL A 166 5.02 2.82 -15.15
CA VAL A 166 5.65 3.47 -16.31
C VAL A 166 4.73 3.38 -17.53
N HIS A 167 4.22 2.19 -17.85
CA HIS A 167 3.29 2.00 -18.95
C HIS A 167 2.01 2.83 -18.77
N ASP A 168 1.44 2.79 -17.58
CA ASP A 168 0.14 3.40 -17.30
C ASP A 168 0.21 4.92 -17.36
N SER A 169 1.24 5.53 -16.78
CA SER A 169 1.47 6.98 -16.87
C SER A 169 1.75 7.41 -18.31
N THR A 170 2.61 6.70 -19.05
CA THR A 170 2.95 7.03 -20.45
C THR A 170 1.77 6.97 -21.41
N ASN A 171 0.85 6.02 -21.22
CA ASN A 171 -0.31 5.87 -22.09
C ASN A 171 -1.51 6.73 -21.69
N ASN A 172 -1.60 7.15 -20.43
CA ASN A 172 -2.76 7.88 -19.93
C ASN A 172 -2.51 9.36 -19.68
N VAL A 173 -1.27 9.84 -19.71
CA VAL A 173 -0.98 11.28 -19.61
C VAL A 173 -0.59 11.81 -20.99
N PRO A 174 -1.49 12.54 -21.68
CA PRO A 174 -1.20 13.05 -23.01
C PRO A 174 -0.08 14.10 -22.96
N ASN A 175 0.76 14.09 -24.00
CA ASN A 175 1.87 15.03 -24.21
C ASN A 175 2.94 15.02 -23.09
N LEU A 176 3.17 13.86 -22.47
CA LEU A 176 4.32 13.67 -21.59
C LEU A 176 5.61 14.11 -22.30
N ASN A 177 6.27 15.10 -21.72
CA ASN A 177 7.52 15.66 -22.19
C ASN A 177 8.47 15.84 -21.00
N ASN A 178 9.69 16.30 -21.26
CA ASN A 178 10.72 16.45 -20.23
C ASN A 178 10.38 17.51 -19.15
N ASP A 179 9.41 18.38 -19.40
CA ASP A 179 8.96 19.41 -18.46
C ASP A 179 7.77 18.93 -17.60
N THR A 180 7.19 17.77 -17.92
CA THR A 180 6.06 17.24 -17.16
C THR A 180 6.53 16.76 -15.79
N THR A 181 5.96 17.34 -14.74
CA THR A 181 6.30 17.02 -13.36
C THR A 181 5.60 15.75 -12.89
N ILE A 182 6.14 15.10 -11.86
CA ILE A 182 5.48 13.97 -11.21
C ILE A 182 4.11 14.39 -10.65
N GLU A 183 4.00 15.61 -10.12
CA GLU A 183 2.75 16.16 -9.58
C GLU A 183 1.64 16.27 -10.64
N GLU A 184 1.99 16.70 -11.86
CA GLU A 184 1.04 16.75 -12.98
C GLU A 184 0.62 15.35 -13.43
N ILE A 185 1.52 14.37 -13.39
CA ILE A 185 1.21 12.96 -13.71
C ILE A 185 0.23 12.42 -12.67
N THR A 186 0.58 12.52 -11.38
CA THR A 186 -0.24 12.00 -10.28
C THR A 186 -1.62 12.65 -10.27
N SER A 187 -1.70 13.96 -10.42
CA SER A 187 -2.98 14.71 -10.46
C SER A 187 -3.90 14.22 -11.58
N LYS A 188 -3.39 14.07 -12.81
CA LYS A 188 -4.19 13.58 -13.95
C LYS A 188 -4.62 12.12 -13.78
N MET A 189 -3.75 11.28 -13.24
CA MET A 189 -4.06 9.86 -13.01
C MET A 189 -5.10 9.70 -11.90
N ASP A 190 -4.99 10.48 -10.83
CA ASP A 190 -5.96 10.49 -9.73
C ASP A 190 -7.32 11.01 -10.18
N GLU A 191 -7.37 12.07 -11.00
CA GLU A 191 -8.62 12.58 -11.57
C GLU A 191 -9.34 11.48 -12.36
N LYS A 192 -8.62 10.79 -13.26
CA LYS A 192 -9.17 9.69 -14.07
C LYS A 192 -9.69 8.55 -13.21
N LEU A 193 -8.93 8.13 -12.20
CA LEU A 193 -9.32 7.03 -11.32
C LEU A 193 -10.51 7.43 -10.43
N THR A 194 -10.54 8.66 -9.94
CA THR A 194 -11.64 9.23 -9.17
C THR A 194 -12.93 9.20 -9.97
N LEU A 195 -12.90 9.62 -11.24
CA LEU A 195 -14.05 9.54 -12.14
C LEU A 195 -14.52 8.08 -12.34
N LEU A 196 -13.59 7.14 -12.51
CA LEU A 196 -13.91 5.73 -12.65
C LEU A 196 -14.63 5.19 -11.41
N TYR A 197 -14.17 5.54 -10.20
CA TYR A 197 -14.85 5.15 -8.96
C TYR A 197 -16.27 5.69 -8.85
N TYR A 198 -16.51 6.93 -9.28
CA TYR A 198 -17.86 7.49 -9.28
C TYR A 198 -18.78 6.82 -10.30
N GLN A 199 -18.26 6.45 -11.48
CA GLN A 199 -19.02 5.73 -12.51
C GLN A 199 -19.38 4.30 -12.10
N LYS A 200 -18.54 3.64 -11.29
CA LYS A 200 -18.68 2.24 -10.88
C LYS A 200 -19.23 2.05 -9.46
N LYS A 201 -19.66 3.13 -8.80
CA LYS A 201 -20.27 3.09 -7.47
C LYS A 201 -21.48 2.12 -7.45
N PRO A 202 -21.67 1.31 -6.39
CA PRO A 202 -20.90 1.25 -5.14
C PRO A 202 -19.68 0.32 -5.15
N ASN A 203 -19.34 -0.32 -6.28
CA ASN A 203 -18.31 -1.35 -6.34
C ASN A 203 -16.87 -0.80 -6.39
N ARG A 204 -16.46 -0.01 -5.39
CA ARG A 204 -15.14 0.63 -5.35
C ARG A 204 -14.01 -0.38 -5.19
N GLU A 205 -14.17 -1.37 -4.32
CA GLU A 205 -13.20 -2.47 -4.14
C GLU A 205 -12.99 -3.24 -5.45
N GLY A 206 -14.07 -3.64 -6.12
CA GLY A 206 -13.99 -4.33 -7.41
C GLY A 206 -13.38 -3.46 -8.51
N THR A 207 -13.70 -2.16 -8.52
CA THR A 207 -13.08 -1.18 -9.45
C THR A 207 -11.58 -1.07 -9.25
N PHE A 208 -11.10 -1.00 -8.00
CA PHE A 208 -9.67 -1.01 -7.70
C PHE A 208 -9.02 -2.31 -8.18
N LEU A 209 -9.61 -3.45 -7.82
CA LEU A 209 -9.08 -4.77 -8.16
C LEU A 209 -9.00 -4.98 -9.68
N GLU A 210 -10.01 -4.54 -10.44
CA GLU A 210 -10.01 -4.60 -11.90
C GLU A 210 -8.95 -3.67 -12.50
N ARG A 211 -8.87 -2.42 -12.00
CA ARG A 211 -7.94 -1.41 -12.52
C ARG A 211 -6.47 -1.77 -12.32
N PHE A 212 -6.16 -2.41 -11.20
CA PHE A 212 -4.79 -2.71 -10.77
C PHE A 212 -4.44 -4.20 -10.82
N ALA A 213 -5.28 -5.05 -11.42
CA ALA A 213 -5.10 -6.51 -11.47
C ALA A 213 -3.70 -6.96 -11.94
N ASN A 214 -3.09 -6.20 -12.84
CA ASN A 214 -1.80 -6.54 -13.46
C ASN A 214 -0.62 -5.71 -12.94
N PHE A 215 -0.80 -4.96 -11.85
CA PHE A 215 0.24 -4.10 -11.29
C PHE A 215 1.19 -4.86 -10.34
N GLY A 216 0.99 -6.16 -10.12
CA GLY A 216 1.81 -6.91 -9.16
C GLY A 216 1.63 -6.43 -7.71
N ILE A 217 0.42 -5.98 -7.37
CA ILE A 217 0.04 -5.59 -6.01
C ILE A 217 -1.24 -6.33 -5.60
N SER A 218 -1.43 -6.45 -4.29
CA SER A 218 -2.63 -7.03 -3.70
C SER A 218 -3.29 -6.06 -2.72
N LEU A 219 -4.62 -6.07 -2.74
CA LEU A 219 -5.47 -5.31 -1.82
C LEU A 219 -5.87 -6.20 -0.64
N TYR A 220 -5.74 -5.67 0.57
CA TYR A 220 -6.14 -6.31 1.81
C TYR A 220 -7.10 -5.43 2.58
N LYS A 221 -7.97 -6.05 3.37
CA LYS A 221 -8.95 -5.40 4.25
C LYS A 221 -8.85 -5.97 5.65
N ALA A 222 -8.72 -5.09 6.64
CA ALA A 222 -8.75 -5.49 8.04
C ALA A 222 -10.19 -5.72 8.50
N ASP A 223 -10.36 -6.57 9.50
CA ASP A 223 -11.58 -6.62 10.30
C ASP A 223 -11.72 -5.37 11.19
N GLU A 224 -12.92 -5.14 11.72
CA GLU A 224 -13.23 -3.96 12.55
C GLU A 224 -12.34 -3.88 13.79
N ASP A 225 -12.00 -5.03 14.37
CA ASP A 225 -11.18 -5.14 15.58
C ASP A 225 -9.68 -5.05 15.31
N LEU A 226 -9.24 -4.94 14.05
CA LEU A 226 -7.82 -4.90 13.64
C LEU A 226 -7.04 -6.10 14.22
N THR A 227 -7.59 -7.30 14.05
CA THR A 227 -6.99 -8.57 14.49
C THR A 227 -6.60 -9.46 13.32
N THR A 228 -7.29 -9.32 12.19
CA THR A 228 -7.08 -10.14 11.00
C THR A 228 -7.10 -9.29 9.73
N TRP A 229 -6.40 -9.77 8.71
CA TRP A 229 -6.47 -9.22 7.36
C TRP A 229 -7.11 -10.25 6.44
N ASN A 230 -7.83 -9.77 5.44
CA ASN A 230 -8.33 -10.58 4.34
C ASN A 230 -7.76 -10.02 3.05
N LYS A 231 -7.15 -10.87 2.21
CA LYS A 231 -6.84 -10.52 0.83
C LYS A 231 -8.16 -10.40 0.06
N LEU A 232 -8.36 -9.30 -0.65
CA LEU A 232 -9.52 -9.15 -1.52
C LEU A 232 -9.15 -9.62 -2.93
N ILE A 233 -9.99 -10.45 -3.52
CA ILE A 233 -9.88 -10.88 -4.92
C ILE A 233 -11.18 -10.61 -5.66
N LEU A 234 -11.09 -10.47 -6.98
CA LEU A 234 -12.24 -10.31 -7.85
C LEU A 234 -12.49 -11.61 -8.62
N GLU A 235 -13.59 -12.31 -8.30
CA GLU A 235 -14.01 -13.52 -9.01
C GLU A 235 -15.38 -13.29 -9.66
N ASN A 236 -15.44 -13.41 -10.99
CA ASN A 236 -16.67 -13.22 -11.77
C ASN A 236 -17.36 -11.87 -11.46
N GLY A 237 -16.56 -10.81 -11.29
CA GLY A 237 -17.06 -9.45 -10.96
C GLY A 237 -17.50 -9.26 -9.50
N ILE A 238 -17.32 -10.28 -8.65
CA ILE A 238 -17.69 -10.24 -7.22
C ILE A 238 -16.42 -10.22 -6.37
N VAL A 239 -16.35 -9.27 -5.44
CA VAL A 239 -15.24 -9.19 -4.47
C VAL A 239 -15.40 -10.28 -3.43
N LYS A 240 -14.35 -11.08 -3.22
CA LYS A 240 -14.31 -12.13 -2.21
C LYS A 240 -13.12 -11.93 -1.27
N PRO A 241 -13.33 -12.02 0.05
CA PRO A 241 -12.24 -12.06 1.00
C PRO A 241 -11.63 -13.47 1.08
N ILE A 242 -10.29 -13.53 1.14
CA ILE A 242 -9.52 -14.71 1.50
C ILE A 242 -8.81 -14.41 2.82
N PRO A 243 -9.12 -15.11 3.92
CA PRO A 243 -8.48 -14.89 5.20
C PRO A 243 -6.97 -15.11 5.17
N CYS A 244 -6.23 -14.17 5.78
CA CYS A 244 -4.82 -14.32 6.13
C CYS A 244 -4.72 -15.03 7.49
N ASN A 245 -4.85 -16.36 7.51
CA ASN A 245 -4.80 -17.16 8.75
C ASN A 245 -3.36 -17.32 9.27
#